data_AF-A0A821IIB8-F1
#
_entry.id   AF-A0A821IIB8-F1
#
_cell.length_a   1.000
_cell.length_b   1.000
_cell.length_c   1.000
_cell.angle_alpha   90.00
_cell.angle_beta   90.00
_cell.angle_gamma   90.00
#
_symmetry.space_group_name_H-M   'P 1'
#
loop_
_entity.id
_entity.type
_entity.pdbx_description
1 polymer ?
#
loop_
_entity_poly.entity_id
_entity_poly.type
_entity_poly.pdbx_seq_one_letter_code
_entity_poly.pdbx_strand_id
1 'polypeptide(L)'
;ELSTQYPINGLFNTFGSRFVDEACGFASGYNYYLACVTAMAGELVAAGIIVEFWLPNVTSMIWSLLGMIIMFILNAFMVRSYGEAEYWFAIIKVLTVVIFIIVGLLVDIGVLGHIGIGFRNWKIDGATFHNDTGGIISTSIISAFSFGVSLL
;
A
#
# COMPACT_ATOMS: atom_id res chain seq x y z
N GLU A 1 7.42 10.47 21.12
CA GLU A 1 8.06 11.54 21.92
C GLU A 1 9.52 11.27 22.32
N LEU A 2 10.31 10.50 21.55
CA LEU A 2 11.77 10.35 21.75
C LEU A 2 12.57 11.23 20.77
N SER A 3 12.06 11.40 19.56
CA SER A 3 12.60 12.28 18.51
C SER A 3 12.46 13.77 18.84
N THR A 4 11.46 14.16 19.62
CA THR A 4 11.27 15.52 20.15
C THR A 4 12.24 15.85 21.29
N GLN A 5 12.65 14.85 22.08
CA GLN A 5 13.59 15.00 23.20
C GLN A 5 15.06 14.94 22.76
N TYR A 6 15.37 14.11 21.76
CA TYR A 6 16.71 13.96 21.21
C TYR A 6 16.65 14.08 19.69
N PRO A 7 17.01 15.25 19.11
CA PRO A 7 17.03 15.46 17.67
C PRO A 7 18.31 14.85 17.08
N ILE A 8 18.44 13.54 17.19
CA ILE A 8 19.48 12.76 16.55
C ILE A 8 18.96 12.29 15.20
N ASN A 9 19.75 12.53 14.14
CA ASN A 9 19.49 11.98 12.82
C ASN A 9 19.68 10.46 12.88
N GLY A 10 18.58 9.75 12.97
CA GLY A 10 18.58 8.30 13.13
C GLY A 10 17.16 7.80 13.32
N LEU A 11 16.74 6.84 12.49
CA LEU A 11 15.45 6.14 12.62
C LEU A 11 15.41 5.33 13.95
N PHE A 12 14.34 4.58 14.16
CA PHE A 12 14.16 3.65 15.30
C PHE A 12 15.38 2.78 15.62
N ASN A 13 16.25 2.47 14.66
CA ASN A 13 17.53 1.78 14.87
C ASN A 13 18.47 2.54 15.83
N THR A 14 18.59 3.87 15.70
CA THR A 14 19.47 4.72 16.51
C THR A 14 18.90 4.97 17.91
N PHE A 15 17.58 5.01 18.04
CA PHE A 15 16.93 5.05 19.35
C PHE A 15 17.02 3.69 20.06
N GLY A 16 16.83 2.58 19.33
CA GLY A 16 16.95 1.22 19.88
C GLY A 16 18.36 0.88 20.35
N SER A 17 19.38 1.24 19.57
CA SER A 17 20.78 1.02 19.96
C SER A 17 21.23 1.87 21.14
N ARG A 18 20.65 3.08 21.29
CA ARG A 18 21.04 4.02 22.35
C ARG A 18 20.30 3.82 23.67
N PHE A 19 19.05 3.36 23.65
CA PHE A 19 18.21 3.27 24.84
C PHE A 19 17.87 1.84 25.27
N VAL A 20 18.12 0.82 24.44
CA VAL A 20 17.83 -0.59 24.77
C VAL A 20 19.09 -1.44 24.74
N ASP A 21 19.61 -1.70 23.54
CA ASP A 21 20.82 -2.50 23.30
C ASP A 21 21.23 -2.38 21.83
N GLU A 22 22.53 -2.45 21.54
CA GLU A 22 23.05 -2.35 20.18
C GLU A 22 22.51 -3.47 19.27
N ALA A 23 22.33 -4.68 19.79
CA ALA A 23 21.73 -5.79 19.05
C ALA A 23 20.24 -5.55 18.76
N CYS A 24 19.51 -4.90 19.67
CA CYS A 24 18.11 -4.52 19.46
C CYS A 24 17.97 -3.45 18.37
N GLY A 25 18.89 -2.48 18.34
CA GLY A 25 19.00 -1.51 17.26
C GLY A 25 19.20 -2.20 15.91
N PHE A 26 20.22 -3.06 15.80
CA PHE A 26 20.52 -3.81 14.58
C PHE A 26 19.33 -4.65 14.10
N ALA A 27 18.72 -5.43 14.99
CA ALA A 27 17.57 -6.28 14.67
C ALA A 27 16.37 -5.46 14.15
N SER A 28 16.07 -4.31 14.78
CA SER A 28 14.99 -3.42 14.35
C SER A 28 15.26 -2.79 12.98
N GLY A 29 16.51 -2.41 12.71
CA GLY A 29 16.95 -1.91 11.41
C GLY A 29 16.76 -2.95 10.30
N TYR A 30 17.18 -4.18 10.56
CA TYR A 30 17.06 -5.28 9.61
C TYR A 30 15.60 -5.69 9.37
N ASN A 31 14.77 -5.73 10.41
CA ASN A 31 13.35 -6.01 10.29
C ASN A 31 12.65 -4.97 9.41
N TYR A 32 12.95 -3.68 9.61
CA TYR A 32 12.43 -2.62 8.76
C TYR A 32 12.85 -2.74 7.30
N TYR A 33 14.13 -3.02 7.06
CA TYR A 33 14.63 -3.25 5.69
C TYR A 33 13.86 -4.38 5.00
N LEU A 34 13.67 -5.52 5.68
CA LEU A 34 12.89 -6.64 5.14
C LEU A 34 11.42 -6.29 4.89
N ALA A 35 10.82 -5.48 5.77
CA ALA A 35 9.46 -5.00 5.58
C ALA A 35 9.35 -4.14 4.32
N CYS A 36 10.27 -3.19 4.10
CA CYS A 36 10.29 -2.35 2.90
C CYS A 36 10.49 -3.16 1.62
N VAL A 37 11.42 -4.12 1.61
CA VAL A 37 11.66 -4.99 0.45
C VAL A 37 10.43 -5.84 0.12
N THR A 38 9.78 -6.38 1.16
CA THR A 38 8.58 -7.22 1.00
C THR A 38 7.39 -6.41 0.51
N ALA A 39 7.21 -5.18 1.03
CA ALA A 39 6.19 -4.25 0.58
C ALA A 39 6.36 -3.92 -0.91
N MET A 40 7.57 -3.52 -1.32
CA MET A 40 7.85 -3.18 -2.73
C MET A 40 7.67 -4.38 -3.67
N ALA A 41 8.05 -5.59 -3.24
CA ALA A 41 7.79 -6.81 -3.99
C ALA A 41 6.27 -7.08 -4.13
N GLY A 42 5.50 -6.86 -3.06
CA GLY A 42 4.04 -7.00 -3.07
C GLY A 42 3.36 -6.05 -4.06
N GLU A 43 3.80 -4.79 -4.11
CA GLU A 43 3.28 -3.80 -5.06
C GLU A 43 3.55 -4.18 -6.52
N LEU A 44 4.75 -4.68 -6.83
CA LEU A 44 5.11 -5.14 -8.17
C LEU A 44 4.26 -6.34 -8.63
N VAL A 45 4.01 -7.29 -7.73
CA VAL A 45 3.15 -8.45 -8.01
C VAL A 45 1.70 -8.01 -8.21
N ALA A 46 1.20 -7.10 -7.37
CA ALA A 46 -0.15 -6.55 -7.52
C ALA A 46 -0.31 -5.82 -8.86
N ALA A 47 0.66 -5.02 -9.26
CA ALA A 47 0.68 -4.39 -10.58
C ALA A 47 0.68 -5.43 -11.72
N GLY A 48 1.48 -6.50 -11.58
CA GLY A 48 1.51 -7.60 -12.54
C GLY A 48 0.14 -8.29 -12.72
N ILE A 49 -0.58 -8.52 -11.61
CA ILE A 49 -1.93 -9.10 -11.63
C ILE A 49 -2.92 -8.17 -12.33
N ILE A 50 -2.84 -6.86 -12.08
CA ILE A 50 -3.71 -5.87 -12.74
C ILE A 50 -3.45 -5.87 -14.25
N VAL A 51 -2.20 -5.94 -14.70
CA VAL A 51 -1.89 -5.98 -16.14
C VAL A 51 -2.34 -7.29 -16.77
N GLU A 52 -2.18 -8.43 -16.07
CA GLU A 52 -2.68 -9.73 -16.53
C GLU A 52 -4.19 -9.73 -16.75
N PHE A 53 -4.97 -9.01 -15.93
CA PHE A 53 -6.41 -8.83 -16.14
C PHE A 53 -6.74 -8.22 -17.52
N TRP A 54 -5.93 -7.28 -18.01
CA TRP A 54 -6.13 -6.65 -19.33
C TRP A 54 -5.45 -7.40 -20.48
N LEU A 55 -4.34 -8.09 -20.21
CA LEU A 55 -3.54 -8.85 -21.18
C LEU A 55 -3.34 -10.30 -20.71
N PRO A 56 -4.37 -11.16 -20.85
CA PRO A 56 -4.39 -12.50 -20.25
C PRO A 56 -3.41 -13.49 -20.91
N ASN A 57 -2.81 -13.12 -22.05
CA ASN A 57 -1.87 -13.97 -22.77
C ASN A 57 -0.46 -14.00 -22.12
N VAL A 58 -0.21 -13.15 -21.12
CA VAL A 58 1.12 -13.01 -20.49
C VAL A 58 0.95 -13.09 -18.97
N THR A 59 1.68 -14.02 -18.34
CA THR A 59 1.64 -14.26 -16.90
C THR A 59 2.13 -13.04 -16.11
N SER A 60 1.49 -12.76 -14.97
CA SER A 60 1.86 -11.69 -14.02
C SER A 60 3.34 -11.68 -13.62
N MET A 61 4.01 -12.84 -13.59
CA MET A 61 5.44 -12.93 -13.30
C MET A 61 6.29 -12.11 -14.29
N ILE A 62 5.95 -12.14 -15.57
CA ILE A 62 6.71 -11.42 -16.61
C ILE A 62 6.51 -9.91 -16.42
N TRP A 63 5.28 -9.47 -16.15
CA TRP A 63 4.96 -8.07 -15.87
C TRP A 63 5.63 -7.56 -14.59
N SER A 64 5.66 -8.38 -13.55
CA SER A 64 6.33 -8.05 -12.28
C SER A 64 7.84 -7.88 -12.47
N LEU A 65 8.48 -8.78 -13.22
CA LEU A 65 9.91 -8.72 -13.53
C LEU A 65 10.26 -7.50 -14.39
N LEU A 66 9.42 -7.20 -15.38
CA LEU A 66 9.58 -6.03 -16.24
C LEU A 66 9.41 -4.72 -15.44
N GLY A 67 8.43 -4.66 -14.54
CA GLY A 67 8.24 -3.54 -13.61
C GLY A 67 9.45 -3.31 -12.70
N MET A 68 10.05 -4.40 -12.20
CA MET A 68 11.27 -4.34 -11.40
C MET A 68 12.45 -3.75 -12.18
N ILE A 69 12.64 -4.17 -13.44
CA ILE A 69 13.72 -3.65 -14.30
C ILE A 69 13.53 -2.15 -14.56
N ILE A 70 12.30 -1.72 -14.87
CA ILE A 70 12.00 -0.30 -15.08
C ILE A 70 12.29 0.51 -13.81
N MET A 71 11.82 0.04 -12.65
CA MET A 71 12.09 0.66 -11.35
C MET A 71 13.59 0.82 -11.08
N PHE A 72 14.38 -0.22 -11.37
CA PHE A 72 15.83 -0.18 -11.20
C PHE A 72 16.49 0.88 -12.09
N ILE A 73 16.08 0.96 -13.35
CA ILE A 73 16.59 1.96 -14.31
C ILE A 73 16.21 3.38 -13.85
N LEU A 74 14.95 3.60 -13.46
CA LEU A 74 14.51 4.91 -12.99
C LEU A 74 15.28 5.36 -11.75
N ASN A 75 15.51 4.46 -10.79
CA ASN A 75 16.33 4.77 -9.61
C ASN A 75 17.78 5.13 -9.96
N ALA A 76 18.36 4.49 -10.98
CA ALA A 76 19.73 4.78 -11.40
C ALA A 76 19.89 6.13 -12.11
N PHE A 77 18.89 6.57 -12.88
CA PHE A 77 19.02 7.74 -13.77
C PHE A 77 18.25 8.99 -13.34
N MET A 78 17.17 8.88 -12.56
CA MET A 78 16.25 10.02 -12.29
C MET A 78 16.47 10.74 -10.95
N VAL A 79 17.60 10.54 -10.28
CA VAL A 79 17.88 11.14 -8.95
C VAL A 79 17.64 12.67 -8.91
N ARG A 80 17.85 13.37 -10.02
CA ARG A 80 17.71 14.83 -10.11
C ARG A 80 16.31 15.33 -10.49
N SER A 81 15.47 14.48 -11.07
CA SER A 81 14.10 14.81 -11.54
C SER A 81 13.01 14.27 -10.62
N TYR A 82 13.39 13.59 -9.53
CA TYR A 82 12.47 12.89 -8.64
C TYR A 82 11.40 13.81 -8.04
N GLY A 83 11.78 15.01 -7.60
CA GLY A 83 10.85 15.95 -6.96
C GLY A 83 9.73 16.45 -7.89
N GLU A 84 10.01 16.68 -9.17
CA GLU A 84 8.97 17.05 -10.14
C GLU A 84 8.09 15.86 -10.51
N ALA A 85 8.69 14.69 -10.73
CA ALA A 85 7.95 13.47 -11.05
C ALA A 85 6.99 13.08 -9.92
N GLU A 86 7.44 13.16 -8.67
CA GLU A 86 6.63 12.86 -7.48
C GLU A 86 5.42 13.78 -7.37
N TYR A 87 5.59 15.09 -7.66
CA TYR A 87 4.49 16.03 -7.69
C TYR A 87 3.41 15.65 -8.72
N TRP A 88 3.81 15.32 -9.95
CA TRP A 88 2.88 14.89 -11.00
C TRP A 88 2.19 13.56 -10.64
N PHE A 89 2.92 12.58 -10.09
CA PHE A 89 2.34 11.32 -9.65
C PHE A 89 1.38 11.49 -8.47
N ALA A 90 1.66 12.40 -7.53
CA ALA A 90 0.76 12.72 -6.43
C ALA A 90 -0.57 13.30 -6.91
N ILE A 91 -0.55 14.19 -7.92
CA ILE A 91 -1.77 14.73 -8.54
C ILE A 91 -2.63 13.60 -9.13
N ILE A 92 -2.02 12.67 -9.87
CA ILE A 92 -2.73 11.54 -10.48
C ILE A 92 -3.37 10.66 -9.40
N LYS A 93 -2.66 10.39 -8.29
CA LYS A 93 -3.20 9.62 -7.15
C LYS A 93 -4.46 10.28 -6.59
N VAL A 94 -4.42 11.59 -6.32
CA VAL A 94 -5.57 12.33 -5.76
C VAL A 94 -6.76 12.29 -6.72
N LEU A 95 -6.53 12.57 -8.01
CA LEU A 95 -7.59 12.52 -9.01
C LEU A 95 -8.22 11.13 -9.13
N THR A 96 -7.41 10.07 -9.06
CA THR A 96 -7.90 8.68 -9.12
C THR A 96 -8.81 8.37 -7.94
N VAL A 97 -8.47 8.80 -6.72
CA VAL A 97 -9.33 8.62 -5.53
C VAL A 97 -10.65 9.38 -5.70
N VAL A 98 -10.60 10.62 -6.19
CA VAL A 98 -11.81 11.43 -6.41
C VAL A 98 -12.74 10.78 -7.43
N ILE A 99 -12.19 10.33 -8.57
CA ILE A 99 -12.97 9.62 -9.61
C ILE A 99 -13.56 8.33 -9.05
N PHE A 100 -12.79 7.56 -8.29
CA PHE A 100 -13.25 6.32 -7.68
C PHE A 100 -14.43 6.55 -6.72
N ILE A 101 -14.38 7.59 -5.88
CA ILE A 101 -15.49 7.96 -4.99
C ILE A 101 -16.74 8.34 -5.79
N ILE A 102 -16.59 9.16 -6.85
CA ILE A 102 -17.72 9.58 -7.69
C ILE A 102 -18.36 8.38 -8.38
N VAL A 103 -17.56 7.51 -9.00
CA VAL A 103 -18.05 6.29 -9.66
C VAL A 103 -18.74 5.37 -8.65
N GLY A 104 -18.16 5.20 -7.45
CA GLY A 104 -18.76 4.42 -6.37
C GLY A 104 -20.15 4.94 -5.96
N LEU A 105 -20.31 6.26 -5.82
CA LEU A 105 -21.60 6.89 -5.53
C LEU A 105 -22.61 6.70 -6.67
N LEU A 106 -22.18 6.82 -7.94
CA LEU A 106 -23.05 6.60 -9.09
C LEU A 106 -23.53 5.15 -9.20
N VAL A 107 -22.69 4.19 -8.84
CA VAL A 107 -23.05 2.76 -8.75
C VAL A 107 -24.03 2.55 -7.59
N ASP A 108 -23.83 3.17 -6.43
CA ASP A 108 -24.70 3.01 -5.27
C ASP A 108 -26.14 3.52 -5.54
N ILE A 109 -26.26 4.66 -6.24
CA ILE A 109 -27.54 5.24 -6.66
C ILE A 109 -28.18 4.43 -7.82
N GLY A 110 -27.44 3.51 -8.45
CA GLY A 110 -27.94 2.62 -9.51
C GLY A 110 -27.92 3.23 -10.92
N VAL A 111 -27.22 4.36 -11.10
CA VAL A 111 -27.04 5.02 -12.41
C VAL A 111 -26.18 4.14 -13.33
N LEU A 112 -25.19 3.45 -12.76
CA LEU A 112 -24.38 2.42 -13.42
C LEU A 112 -24.73 1.05 -12.81
N GLY A 113 -25.46 0.21 -13.55
CA GLY A 113 -25.77 -1.18 -13.12
C GLY A 113 -27.26 -1.52 -12.95
N HIS A 114 -28.17 -0.61 -13.31
CA HIS A 114 -29.64 -0.79 -13.35
C HIS A 114 -30.35 -1.10 -12.02
N ILE A 115 -29.63 -1.53 -10.97
CA ILE A 115 -30.16 -1.80 -9.64
C ILE A 115 -29.36 -0.99 -8.62
N GLY A 116 -29.98 0.04 -8.04
CA GLY A 116 -29.39 0.79 -6.93
C GLY A 116 -29.22 -0.13 -5.72
N ILE A 117 -27.96 -0.32 -5.30
CA ILE A 117 -27.61 -1.21 -4.20
C ILE A 117 -27.99 -0.54 -2.87
N GLY A 118 -27.75 0.77 -2.75
CA GLY A 118 -28.14 1.62 -1.62
C GLY A 118 -27.93 0.95 -0.26
N PHE A 119 -28.93 1.08 0.61
CA PHE A 119 -28.90 0.47 1.95
C PHE A 119 -29.26 -1.04 1.96
N ARG A 120 -29.34 -1.72 0.81
CA ARG A 120 -29.72 -3.14 0.78
C ARG A 120 -28.67 -4.02 1.47
N ASN A 121 -27.38 -3.68 1.32
CA ASN A 121 -26.28 -4.41 1.98
C ASN A 121 -26.26 -4.24 3.51
N TRP A 122 -26.92 -3.22 4.04
CA TRP A 122 -26.99 -2.96 5.48
C TRP A 122 -28.02 -3.85 6.19
N LYS A 123 -28.91 -4.49 5.44
CA LYS A 123 -29.97 -5.37 5.96
C LYS A 123 -29.66 -6.86 5.80
N ILE A 124 -28.45 -7.21 5.37
CA ILE A 124 -28.04 -8.60 5.20
C ILE A 124 -27.71 -9.17 6.58
N ASP A 125 -28.47 -10.20 6.99
CA ASP A 125 -28.24 -10.90 8.26
C ASP A 125 -26.84 -11.51 8.29
N GLY A 126 -26.06 -11.19 9.33
CA GLY A 126 -24.68 -11.67 9.51
C GLY A 126 -23.60 -10.87 8.75
N ALA A 127 -23.94 -9.76 8.09
CA ALA A 127 -22.96 -8.96 7.35
C ALA A 127 -21.93 -8.24 8.24
N THR A 128 -22.30 -7.90 9.48
CA THR A 128 -21.43 -7.14 10.39
C THR A 128 -20.31 -7.98 11.01
N PHE A 129 -20.55 -9.29 11.19
CA PHE A 129 -19.60 -10.25 11.78
C PHE A 129 -19.54 -11.53 10.95
N HIS A 130 -19.27 -11.36 9.65
CA HIS A 130 -19.06 -12.50 8.78
C HIS A 130 -17.76 -13.22 9.16
N ASN A 131 -17.82 -14.53 9.36
CA ASN A 131 -16.70 -15.38 9.79
C ASN A 131 -16.23 -15.17 11.25
N ASP A 132 -17.15 -14.75 12.13
CA ASP A 132 -16.94 -14.60 13.58
C ASP A 132 -15.75 -13.67 13.92
N THR A 133 -15.18 -13.77 15.13
CA THR A 133 -13.98 -13.02 15.55
C THR A 133 -12.78 -13.16 14.58
N GLY A 134 -12.67 -14.27 13.84
CA GLY A 134 -11.62 -14.49 12.85
C GLY A 134 -11.65 -13.49 11.69
N GLY A 135 -12.84 -13.16 11.18
CA GLY A 135 -13.01 -12.17 10.11
C GLY A 135 -12.56 -10.77 10.52
N ILE A 136 -12.85 -10.38 11.77
CA ILE A 136 -12.44 -9.07 12.34
C ILE A 136 -10.91 -8.99 12.43
N ILE A 137 -10.26 -10.06 12.90
CA ILE A 137 -8.80 -10.08 13.06
C ILE A 137 -8.12 -10.04 11.69
N SER A 138 -8.58 -10.84 10.72
CA SER A 138 -8.00 -10.85 9.37
C SER A 138 -8.14 -9.50 8.66
N THR A 139 -9.32 -8.88 8.70
CA THR A 139 -9.54 -7.56 8.08
C THR A 139 -8.73 -6.47 8.77
N SER A 140 -8.58 -6.52 10.10
CA SER A 140 -7.74 -5.59 10.85
C SER A 140 -6.26 -5.71 10.48
N ILE A 141 -5.74 -6.93 10.32
CA ILE A 141 -4.35 -7.17 9.91
C ILE A 141 -4.10 -6.63 8.49
N ILE A 142 -5.01 -6.91 7.55
CA ILE A 142 -4.89 -6.42 6.17
C ILE A 142 -4.96 -4.89 6.15
N SER A 143 -5.87 -4.29 6.90
CA SER A 143 -5.95 -2.83 7.03
C SER A 143 -4.67 -2.24 7.61
N ALA A 144 -4.11 -2.84 8.67
CA ALA A 144 -2.87 -2.38 9.28
C ALA A 144 -1.70 -2.47 8.29
N PHE A 145 -1.65 -3.54 7.48
CA PHE A 145 -0.66 -3.68 6.42
C PHE A 145 -0.80 -2.59 5.34
N SER A 146 -2.03 -2.34 4.85
CA SER A 146 -2.27 -1.32 3.81
C SER A 146 -1.86 0.10 4.24
N PHE A 147 -2.16 0.48 5.50
CA PHE A 147 -1.73 1.79 6.02
C PHE A 147 -0.24 1.83 6.33
N GLY A 148 0.33 0.73 6.83
CA GLY A 148 1.74 0.63 7.13
C GLY A 148 2.61 0.85 5.89
N VAL A 149 2.25 0.24 4.75
CA VAL A 149 2.98 0.41 3.49
C VAL A 149 2.84 1.83 2.92
N SER A 150 1.68 2.48 3.09
CA SER A 150 1.43 3.83 2.55
C SER A 150 2.19 4.95 3.28
N LEU A 151 2.71 4.68 4.48
CA LEU A 151 3.46 5.63 5.32
C LEU A 151 4.98 5.43 5.25
N LEU A 152 5.45 4.39 4.55
CA LEU A 152 6.86 4.09 4.27
C LEU A 152 7.33 4.79 2.99
#